data_AF-A0AAJ1K8N1-F1
#
_entry.id   AF-A0AAJ1K8N1-F1
#
_cell.length_a   1.000
_cell.length_b   1.000
_cell.length_c   1.000
_cell.angle_alpha   90.00
_cell.angle_beta   90.00
_cell.angle_gamma   90.00
#
_symmetry.space_group_name_H-M   'P 1'
#
loop_
_entity.id
_entity.type
_entity.pdbx_description
1 polymer ?
#
loop_
_entity_poly.entity_id
_entity_poly.type
_entity_poly.pdbx_seq_one_letter_code
_entity_poly.pdbx_strand_id
1 'polypeptide(L)'
;MTEGAQLCDRELTERPKHVSTSFAERQNLTMRMHMSRFTRLTNGFSKKVEAHANAVALHFMYYNFVRTHKTLRVTPAMAAGVADKLWEITDIVALIEAKEAEKPMLRGPYKKRA
;
A
#
# COMPACT_ATOMS: atom_id res chain seq x y z
N MET A 1 -45.33 35.08 -17.05
CA MET A 1 -44.37 35.96 -16.37
C MET A 1 -43.71 35.11 -15.31
N THR A 2 -42.59 34.53 -15.72
CA THR A 2 -41.27 34.70 -15.08
C THR A 2 -41.10 33.68 -13.95
N GLU A 3 -40.58 32.49 -14.28
CA GLU A 3 -39.12 32.26 -14.31
C GLU A 3 -38.52 32.54 -12.94
N GLY A 4 -38.11 31.50 -12.22
CA GLY A 4 -37.43 31.73 -10.95
C GLY A 4 -36.97 30.52 -10.15
N ALA A 5 -37.35 29.28 -10.49
CA ALA A 5 -36.95 28.12 -9.67
C ALA A 5 -36.57 26.87 -10.48
N GLN A 6 -36.13 27.02 -11.72
CA GLN A 6 -35.70 25.89 -12.58
C GLN A 6 -34.19 25.86 -12.87
N LEU A 7 -33.36 26.50 -12.04
CA LEU A 7 -31.91 26.65 -12.34
C LEU A 7 -30.95 26.17 -11.24
N CYS A 8 -31.36 25.23 -10.39
CA CYS A 8 -30.42 24.55 -9.49
C CYS A 8 -30.49 23.01 -9.51
N ASP A 9 -31.27 22.41 -10.42
CA ASP A 9 -31.41 20.94 -10.51
C ASP A 9 -30.92 20.37 -11.85
N ARG A 10 -30.10 21.13 -12.58
CA ARG A 10 -29.39 20.63 -13.77
C ARG A 10 -27.91 20.89 -13.57
N GLU A 11 -27.14 19.80 -13.59
CA GLU A 11 -25.68 19.72 -13.42
C GLU A 11 -25.15 19.50 -11.99
N LEU A 12 -25.59 18.42 -11.34
CA LEU A 12 -24.67 17.65 -10.48
C LEU A 12 -24.71 16.19 -10.91
N THR A 13 -24.01 15.94 -12.02
CA THR A 13 -23.28 14.73 -12.39
C THR A 13 -23.69 13.43 -11.69
N GLU A 14 -24.15 12.46 -12.50
CA GLU A 14 -24.24 11.03 -12.21
C GLU A 14 -23.30 10.59 -11.07
N ARG A 15 -23.83 10.50 -9.84
CA ARG A 15 -23.05 9.94 -8.73
C ARG A 15 -22.81 8.46 -9.05
N PRO A 16 -21.54 8.00 -9.15
CA PRO A 16 -21.29 6.59 -9.35
C PRO A 16 -21.98 5.83 -8.22
N LYS A 17 -22.79 4.81 -8.55
CA LYS A 17 -23.65 4.07 -7.61
C LYS A 17 -22.89 3.43 -6.42
N HIS A 18 -21.56 3.49 -6.41
CA HIS A 18 -20.67 2.85 -5.44
C HIS A 18 -19.59 3.77 -4.86
N VAL A 19 -19.79 5.10 -4.83
CA VAL A 19 -18.85 5.98 -4.10
C VAL A 19 -18.99 5.75 -2.60
N SER A 20 -18.11 4.91 -2.05
CA SER A 20 -18.01 4.60 -0.63
C SER A 20 -16.53 4.56 -0.22
N THR A 21 -16.22 5.16 0.93
CA THR A 21 -14.88 5.12 1.55
C THR A 21 -14.61 3.82 2.31
N SER A 22 -15.60 2.92 2.38
CA SER A 22 -15.56 1.71 3.20
C SER A 22 -14.35 0.81 2.95
N PHE A 23 -13.91 0.67 1.69
CA PHE A 23 -12.72 -0.11 1.34
C PHE A 23 -11.42 0.50 1.90
N ALA A 24 -11.26 1.82 1.77
CA ALA A 24 -10.11 2.55 2.32
C ALA A 24 -10.12 2.52 3.86
N GLU A 25 -11.29 2.68 4.48
CA GLU A 25 -11.45 2.57 5.93
C GLU A 25 -11.13 1.18 6.45
N ARG A 26 -11.56 0.12 5.74
CA ARG A 26 -11.24 -1.26 6.09
C ARG A 26 -9.74 -1.55 5.99
N GLN A 27 -9.07 -1.01 4.99
CA GLN A 27 -7.62 -1.09 4.86
C GLN A 27 -6.94 -0.37 6.03
N ASN A 28 -7.39 0.84 6.38
CA ASN A 28 -6.86 1.62 7.51
C ASN A 28 -6.99 0.88 8.85
N LEU A 29 -8.14 0.25 9.11
CA LEU A 29 -8.32 -0.58 10.30
C LEU A 29 -7.34 -1.76 10.31
N THR A 30 -7.20 -2.43 9.16
CA THR A 30 -6.31 -3.60 9.04
C THR A 30 -4.85 -3.23 9.29
N MET A 31 -4.40 -2.08 8.78
CA MET A 31 -3.07 -1.56 9.04
C MET A 31 -2.88 -1.28 10.53
N ARG A 32 -3.82 -0.57 11.18
CA ARG A 32 -3.74 -0.25 12.62
C ARG A 32 -3.71 -1.47 13.53
N MET A 33 -4.40 -2.54 13.15
CA MET A 33 -4.45 -3.78 13.93
C MET A 33 -3.19 -4.63 13.79
N HIS A 34 -2.59 -4.69 12.58
CA HIS A 34 -1.41 -5.52 12.35
C HIS A 34 -0.08 -4.84 12.69
N MET A 35 -0.04 -3.51 12.78
CA MET A 35 1.17 -2.80 13.19
C MET A 35 0.93 -1.82 14.33
N SER A 36 1.71 -1.98 15.40
CA SER A 36 1.69 -1.11 16.58
C SER A 36 2.22 0.32 16.30
N ARG A 37 2.81 0.56 15.12
CA ARG A 37 3.32 1.87 14.71
C ARG A 37 2.24 2.93 14.47
N PHE A 38 0.99 2.51 14.26
CA PHE A 38 -0.16 3.42 14.12
C PHE A 38 -0.98 3.57 15.41
N THR A 39 -0.59 2.90 16.49
CA THR A 39 -1.28 2.99 17.78
C THR A 39 -0.48 3.86 18.76
N ARG A 40 -1.19 4.51 19.68
CA ARG A 40 -0.59 5.38 20.71
C ARG A 40 -0.14 4.56 21.90
N LEU A 41 0.89 5.01 22.61
CA LEU A 41 1.38 4.39 23.86
C LEU A 41 1.84 2.93 23.69
N THR A 42 2.56 2.63 22.61
CA THR A 42 3.19 1.31 22.41
C THR A 42 4.70 1.45 22.27
N ASN A 43 5.43 0.40 22.63
CA ASN A 43 6.89 0.36 22.51
C ASN A 43 7.36 0.34 21.04
N GLY A 44 6.45 0.13 20.09
CA GLY A 44 6.73 0.01 18.65
C GLY A 44 6.64 1.33 17.88
N PHE A 45 6.88 2.49 18.51
CA PHE A 45 6.80 3.78 17.82
C PHE A 45 8.02 4.06 16.94
N SER A 46 7.79 4.72 15.81
CA SER A 46 8.88 5.15 14.92
C SER A 46 9.35 6.56 15.30
N LYS A 47 10.65 6.72 15.58
CA LYS A 47 11.27 8.04 15.84
C LYS A 47 11.51 8.86 14.57
N LYS A 48 11.76 8.17 13.45
CA LYS A 48 11.97 8.75 12.11
C LYS A 48 10.85 8.33 11.17
N VAL A 49 10.48 9.22 10.25
CA VAL A 49 9.47 8.94 9.22
C VAL A 49 9.93 7.80 8.29
N GLU A 50 11.21 7.75 7.95
CA GLU A 50 11.80 6.68 7.13
C GLU A 50 11.58 5.28 7.76
N ALA A 51 11.80 5.16 9.07
CA ALA A 51 11.58 3.91 9.78
C ALA A 51 10.10 3.50 9.82
N HIS A 52 9.19 4.48 9.80
CA HIS A 52 7.76 4.23 9.66
C HIS A 52 7.42 3.75 8.25
N ALA A 53 7.92 4.43 7.22
CA ALA A 53 7.73 4.04 5.82
C ALA A 53 8.23 2.62 5.54
N ASN A 54 9.41 2.25 6.04
CA ASN A 54 9.98 0.91 5.88
C ASN A 54 9.09 -0.17 6.51
N ALA A 55 8.51 0.09 7.68
CA ALA A 55 7.61 -0.86 8.33
C ALA A 55 6.28 -1.02 7.58
N VAL A 56 5.76 0.08 7.04
CA VAL A 56 4.55 0.06 6.19
C VAL A 56 4.83 -0.72 4.91
N ALA A 57 6.00 -0.53 4.28
CA ALA A 57 6.41 -1.29 3.10
C ALA A 57 6.48 -2.80 3.37
N LEU A 58 7.09 -3.20 4.49
CA LEU A 58 7.13 -4.61 4.91
C LEU A 58 5.73 -5.19 5.13
N HIS A 59 4.84 -4.41 5.76
CA HIS A 59 3.46 -4.85 5.96
C HIS A 59 2.72 -5.07 4.64
N PHE A 60 2.84 -4.14 3.68
CA PHE A 60 2.21 -4.28 2.37
C PHE A 60 2.75 -5.46 1.58
N MET A 61 4.05 -5.74 1.65
CA MET A 61 4.64 -6.93 1.03
C MET A 61 4.01 -8.20 1.61
N TYR A 62 4.00 -8.34 2.94
CA TYR A 62 3.41 -9.51 3.59
C TYR A 62 1.90 -9.66 3.29
N TYR A 63 1.16 -8.55 3.38
CA TYR A 63 -0.30 -8.56 3.21
C TYR A 63 -0.73 -8.93 1.79
N ASN A 64 -0.01 -8.44 0.77
CA ASN A 64 -0.39 -8.65 -0.63
C ASN A 64 0.08 -9.99 -1.20
N PHE A 65 1.26 -10.50 -0.77
CA PHE A 65 1.89 -11.66 -1.40
C PHE A 65 1.81 -12.96 -0.58
N VAL A 66 1.85 -12.87 0.75
CA VAL A 66 1.94 -14.06 1.64
C VAL A 66 0.59 -14.39 2.28
N ARG A 67 -0.17 -13.37 2.70
CA ARG A 67 -1.40 -13.59 3.46
C ARG A 67 -2.60 -13.90 2.58
N THR A 68 -3.14 -15.10 2.71
CA THR A 68 -4.43 -15.47 2.07
C THR A 68 -5.59 -14.72 2.71
N HIS A 69 -6.43 -14.09 1.88
CA HIS A 69 -7.60 -13.35 2.34
C HIS A 69 -8.81 -14.27 2.49
N LYS A 70 -9.55 -14.13 3.60
CA LYS A 70 -10.75 -14.94 3.86
C LYS A 70 -11.83 -14.80 2.77
N THR A 71 -12.02 -13.60 2.23
CA THR A 71 -13.05 -13.31 1.22
C THR A 71 -12.63 -13.77 -0.17
N LEU A 72 -11.38 -13.50 -0.56
CA LEU A 72 -10.86 -13.82 -1.89
C LEU A 72 -10.40 -15.28 -2.01
N ARG A 73 -10.10 -15.96 -0.88
CA ARG A 73 -9.50 -17.31 -0.79
C ARG A 73 -8.13 -17.47 -1.46
N VAL A 74 -7.65 -16.42 -2.13
CA VAL A 74 -6.32 -16.25 -2.71
C VAL A 74 -5.65 -14.99 -2.14
N THR A 75 -4.39 -14.73 -2.48
CA THR A 75 -3.72 -13.50 -2.08
C THR A 75 -4.16 -12.32 -2.96
N PRO A 76 -4.12 -11.08 -2.45
CA PRO A 76 -4.45 -9.90 -3.23
C PRO A 76 -3.61 -9.75 -4.51
N ALA A 77 -2.31 -10.07 -4.46
CA ALA A 77 -1.44 -10.03 -5.62
C ALA A 77 -1.84 -11.05 -6.70
N MET A 78 -2.29 -12.24 -6.29
CA MET A 78 -2.81 -13.24 -7.23
C MET A 78 -4.16 -12.81 -7.84
N ALA A 79 -5.06 -12.26 -7.02
CA ALA A 79 -6.34 -11.74 -7.53
C ALA A 79 -6.15 -10.58 -8.52
N ALA A 80 -5.08 -9.80 -8.37
CA ALA A 80 -4.70 -8.73 -9.27
C ALA A 80 -3.86 -9.20 -10.50
N GLY A 81 -3.49 -10.47 -10.58
CA GLY A 81 -2.65 -11.02 -11.67
C GLY A 81 -1.18 -10.56 -11.62
N VAL A 82 -0.71 -10.09 -10.47
CA VAL A 82 0.69 -9.62 -10.28
C VAL A 82 1.62 -10.79 -9.93
N ALA A 83 1.08 -11.85 -9.33
CA ALA A 83 1.83 -13.05 -8.95
C ALA A 83 1.03 -14.31 -9.30
N ASP A 84 1.70 -15.31 -9.86
CA ASP A 84 1.08 -16.58 -10.25
C ASP A 84 1.15 -17.64 -9.13
N LYS A 85 2.11 -17.49 -8.21
CA LYS A 85 2.33 -18.40 -7.08
C LYS A 85 1.98 -17.73 -5.75
N LEU A 86 1.61 -18.54 -4.77
CA LEU A 86 1.61 -18.12 -3.37
C LEU A 86 3.04 -17.92 -2.91
N TRP A 87 3.32 -16.81 -2.24
CA TRP A 87 4.64 -16.53 -1.68
C TRP A 87 4.70 -16.99 -0.23
N GLU A 88 5.84 -17.53 0.16
CA GLU A 88 6.17 -17.77 1.56
C GLU A 88 7.10 -16.68 2.11
N ILE A 89 7.29 -16.67 3.44
CA ILE A 89 8.23 -15.75 4.08
C ILE A 89 9.67 -15.99 3.56
N THR A 90 10.00 -17.23 3.22
CA THR A 90 11.29 -17.63 2.64
C THR A 90 11.57 -16.92 1.30
N ASP A 91 10.56 -16.77 0.44
CA ASP A 91 10.69 -16.04 -0.83
C ASP A 91 11.06 -14.56 -0.59
N ILE A 92 10.51 -13.95 0.46
CA ILE A 92 10.83 -12.56 0.84
C ILE A 92 12.29 -12.46 1.32
N VAL A 93 12.76 -13.41 2.12
CA VAL A 93 14.14 -13.43 2.61
C VAL A 93 15.11 -13.63 1.44
N ALA A 94 14.80 -14.53 0.51
CA ALA A 94 15.62 -14.75 -0.68
C ALA A 94 15.79 -13.48 -1.53
N LEU A 95 14.77 -12.61 -1.62
CA LEU A 95 14.90 -11.31 -2.29
C LEU A 95 15.88 -10.37 -1.59
N ILE A 96 15.89 -10.39 -0.25
CA ILE A 96 16.81 -9.58 0.54
C ILE A 96 18.25 -10.06 0.33
N GLU A 97 18.47 -11.37 0.42
CA GLU A 97 19.78 -11.98 0.18
C GLU A 97 20.29 -11.70 -1.25
N ALA A 98 19.43 -11.80 -2.25
CA ALA A 98 19.77 -11.45 -3.64
C ALA A 98 20.16 -9.97 -3.77
N LYS A 99 19.45 -9.07 -3.06
CA LYS A 99 19.77 -7.64 -3.04
C LYS A 99 21.06 -7.32 -2.30
N GLU A 100 21.38 -8.03 -1.23
CA GLU A 100 22.65 -7.87 -0.51
C GLU A 100 23.84 -8.45 -1.29
N ALA A 101 23.62 -9.49 -2.09
CA ALA A 101 24.61 -10.07 -2.97
C ALA A 101 24.98 -9.17 -4.16
N GLU A 102 24.12 -8.21 -4.53
CA GLU A 102 24.46 -7.17 -5.50
C GLU A 102 25.57 -6.28 -4.92
N LYS A 103 26.80 -6.44 -5.44
CA LYS A 103 27.95 -5.63 -5.00
C LYS A 103 27.63 -4.13 -5.20
N PRO A 104 28.02 -3.26 -4.24
CA PRO A 104 27.84 -1.83 -4.41
C PRO A 104 28.60 -1.38 -5.66
N MET A 105 27.88 -0.82 -6.63
CA MET A 105 28.49 -0.27 -7.83
C MET A 105 29.48 0.84 -7.44
N LEU A 106 30.71 0.77 -7.93
CA LEU A 106 31.67 1.87 -7.75
C LEU A 106 31.07 3.11 -8.41
N ARG A 107 30.96 4.19 -7.63
CA ARG A 107 30.52 5.50 -8.14
C ARG A 107 31.41 5.87 -9.32
N GLY A 108 30.81 6.04 -10.50
CA GLY A 108 31.54 6.45 -11.70
C GLY A 108 32.24 7.80 -11.50
N PRO A 109 33.26 8.12 -12.33
CA PRO A 109 33.99 9.38 -12.23
C PRO A 109 33.05 10.59 -12.38
N TYR A 110 33.26 11.63 -11.56
CA TYR A 110 32.45 12.85 -11.60
C TYR A 110 32.64 13.58 -12.94
N LYS A 111 31.53 13.90 -13.62
CA LYS A 111 31.57 14.68 -14.86
C LYS A 111 32.09 16.09 -14.55
N LYS A 112 33.29 16.42 -15.04
CA LYS A 112 33.79 17.81 -15.00
C LYS A 112 32.89 18.66 -15.88
N ARG A 113 32.38 19.77 -15.33
CA ARG A 113 31.76 20.83 -16.16
C ARG A 113 32.87 21.48 -16.97
N ALA A 114 32.65 21.57 -18.30
CA ALA A 114 33.45 22.36 -19.21
C ALA A 114 33.14 23.85 -19.03
#